data_AF-A0A857C4J4-F1
#
_entry.id   AF-A0A857C4J4-F1
#
_cell.length_a   1.000
_cell.length_b   1.000
_cell.length_c   1.000
_cell.angle_alpha   90.00
_cell.angle_beta   90.00
_cell.angle_gamma   90.00
#
_symmetry.space_group_name_H-M   'P 1'
#
loop_
_entity.id
_entity.type
_entity.pdbx_description
1 polymer ?
#
loop_
_entity_poly.entity_id
_entity_poly.type
_entity_poly.pdbx_seq_one_letter_code
_entity_poly.pdbx_strand_id
1 'polypeptide(L)'
;MTSRLALPALAAALLLASLPLAGAQEMGPWYGGFEADLPVGEQSITIELDQLAGGTAGMASVVMFLSEAAPCRTTAMRREFCMDLWARTDQPLISGEVRGVRFTPTTATVAFTIPGDDAVRIAEITAEAGRYRLFMLHPDRGVDMDIAMTRRAHSCQSSMCDEGRLDALRRQPARFSGPLVDPAFLARYPALARAPSGLLPASRQQAAPPPAAPGGSTRWRVESLDDGRSMGELYLGGQSWQLSGGGQVDSAGFGPLTNVAVAPRAALGGGFSLDITFHADGSGERREGILLLGFPRQDGIVEGTLVEDRHVSLVRLRRDDGFDADAGADAEAEGDMPGIGVWGPAYRLRNVPEGRRLSLRDRPSRDGQAVGAMGGDASEILVLGCTPEIDTMTFEKADRAGKRDLLATAWCEVEWSGMRGHVPGTYLDPILEGDRS
;
A
#
# COMPACT_ATOMS: atom_id res chain seq x y z
N MET A 1 -27.43 -59.57 56.09
CA MET A 1 -28.84 -59.23 55.77
C MET A 1 -28.91 -57.71 55.82
N THR A 2 -29.06 -56.92 54.76
CA THR A 2 -29.83 -57.06 53.51
C THR A 2 -29.18 -56.17 52.43
N SER A 3 -29.29 -56.63 51.19
CA SER A 3 -28.84 -56.00 49.95
C SER A 3 -29.51 -54.65 49.66
N ARG A 4 -28.81 -53.74 48.96
CA ARG A 4 -29.41 -52.90 47.90
C ARG A 4 -28.42 -52.67 46.77
N LEU A 5 -28.84 -53.13 45.59
CA LEU A 5 -28.33 -52.81 44.26
C LEU A 5 -28.64 -51.35 43.90
N ALA A 6 -27.75 -50.70 43.16
CA ALA A 6 -28.07 -49.56 42.30
C ALA A 6 -27.26 -49.66 41.00
N LEU A 7 -27.95 -49.44 39.89
CA LEU A 7 -27.54 -49.67 38.50
C LEU A 7 -26.33 -48.83 38.05
N PRO A 8 -25.52 -49.30 37.09
CA PRO A 8 -24.64 -48.43 36.32
C PRO A 8 -25.43 -47.69 35.23
N ALA A 9 -25.29 -46.36 35.22
CA ALA A 9 -25.79 -45.49 34.16
C ALA A 9 -25.00 -45.73 32.86
N LEU A 10 -25.71 -46.04 31.78
CA LEU A 10 -25.17 -45.96 30.41
C LEU A 10 -24.88 -44.49 30.09
N ALA A 11 -23.61 -44.11 30.08
CA ALA A 11 -23.14 -42.88 29.44
C ALA A 11 -22.80 -43.21 27.97
N ALA A 12 -23.73 -42.94 27.06
CA ALA A 12 -23.47 -42.94 25.64
C ALA A 12 -22.63 -41.70 25.30
N ALA A 13 -21.29 -41.86 25.27
CA ALA A 13 -20.38 -40.86 24.76
C ALA A 13 -20.52 -40.79 23.23
N LEU A 14 -21.19 -39.75 22.73
CA LEU A 14 -21.12 -39.35 21.33
C LEU A 14 -19.67 -38.95 21.00
N LEU A 15 -18.92 -39.88 20.39
CA LEU A 15 -17.72 -39.57 19.63
C LEU A 15 -18.13 -38.85 18.34
N LEU A 16 -18.30 -37.53 18.43
CA LEU A 16 -18.20 -36.65 17.27
C LEU A 16 -16.75 -36.70 16.81
N ALA A 17 -16.45 -37.64 15.92
CA ALA A 17 -15.21 -37.62 15.16
C ALA A 17 -15.22 -36.35 14.30
N SER A 18 -14.47 -35.34 14.73
CA SER A 18 -14.09 -34.21 13.89
C SER A 18 -13.29 -34.76 12.71
N LEU A 19 -13.97 -35.00 11.59
CA LEU A 19 -13.30 -35.20 10.31
C LEU A 19 -12.45 -33.95 10.08
N PRO A 20 -11.11 -34.05 10.01
CA PRO A 20 -10.32 -32.92 9.57
C PRO A 20 -10.81 -32.57 8.16
N LEU A 21 -11.25 -31.33 7.97
CA LEU A 21 -11.49 -30.78 6.65
C LEU A 21 -10.21 -30.98 5.84
N ALA A 22 -10.21 -32.00 4.98
CA ALA A 22 -9.08 -32.37 4.12
C ALA A 22 -8.94 -31.40 2.94
N GLY A 23 -9.11 -30.09 3.19
CA GLY A 23 -8.60 -29.01 2.35
C GLY A 23 -7.14 -28.73 2.71
N ALA A 24 -6.34 -29.80 2.88
CA ALA A 24 -4.95 -29.72 3.25
C ALA A 24 -4.20 -28.90 2.21
N GLN A 25 -3.62 -27.79 2.67
CA GLN A 25 -2.83 -26.79 1.94
C GLN A 25 -2.19 -27.35 0.66
N GLU A 26 -2.79 -27.06 -0.49
CA GLU A 26 -2.16 -27.29 -1.80
C GLU A 26 -0.87 -26.45 -1.97
N MET A 27 -0.64 -25.50 -1.06
CA MET A 27 0.45 -24.55 -1.09
C MET A 27 1.63 -25.01 -0.24
N GLY A 28 2.84 -24.82 -0.76
CA GLY A 28 4.10 -25.08 -0.08
C GLY A 28 4.50 -24.00 0.92
N PRO A 29 5.58 -24.21 1.69
CA PRO A 29 6.03 -23.30 2.74
C PRO A 29 6.40 -21.89 2.25
N TRP A 30 6.83 -21.76 0.99
CA TRP A 30 7.20 -20.49 0.36
C TRP A 30 6.01 -19.72 -0.22
N TYR A 31 4.79 -20.27 -0.19
CA TYR A 31 3.62 -19.52 -0.61
C TYR A 31 3.40 -18.29 0.28
N GLY A 32 3.44 -17.09 -0.31
CA GLY A 32 3.41 -15.84 0.45
C GLY A 32 3.94 -14.64 -0.32
N GLY A 33 3.67 -13.45 0.20
CA GLY A 33 4.35 -12.24 -0.21
C GLY A 33 5.56 -11.98 0.69
N PHE A 34 6.60 -11.38 0.13
CA PHE A 34 7.83 -11.01 0.82
C PHE A 34 8.17 -9.58 0.46
N GLU A 35 8.33 -8.72 1.46
CA GLU A 35 8.52 -7.28 1.25
C GLU A 35 9.75 -6.79 2.00
N ALA A 36 10.49 -5.86 1.39
CA ALA A 36 11.59 -5.16 2.04
C ALA A 36 11.59 -3.69 1.64
N ASP A 37 11.74 -2.81 2.61
CA ASP A 37 12.02 -1.40 2.38
C ASP A 37 13.43 -1.26 1.79
N LEU A 38 13.54 -0.60 0.65
CA LEU A 38 14.85 -0.28 0.09
C LEU A 38 15.52 0.78 0.98
N PRO A 39 16.85 0.73 1.13
CA PRO A 39 17.57 1.59 2.07
C PRO A 39 17.64 3.08 1.66
N VAL A 40 16.88 3.48 0.63
CA VAL A 40 16.96 4.73 -0.13
C VAL A 40 15.60 5.46 -0.13
N GLY A 41 15.01 5.69 1.05
CA GLY A 41 13.76 6.45 1.19
C GLY A 41 12.52 5.57 1.27
N GLU A 42 11.36 6.10 0.87
CA GLU A 42 10.05 5.42 0.91
C GLU A 42 9.86 4.55 -0.32
N GLN A 43 10.69 3.51 -0.40
CA GLN A 43 10.77 2.64 -1.56
C GLN A 43 10.77 1.20 -1.08
N SER A 44 10.20 0.29 -1.85
CA SER A 44 10.12 -1.10 -1.44
C SER A 44 10.33 -2.06 -2.61
N ILE A 45 10.68 -3.29 -2.26
CA ILE A 45 10.63 -4.43 -3.17
C ILE A 45 9.71 -5.48 -2.59
N THR A 46 8.78 -5.94 -3.43
CA THR A 46 7.83 -7.00 -3.12
C THR A 46 8.04 -8.17 -4.06
N ILE A 47 8.16 -9.37 -3.49
CA ILE A 47 8.25 -10.64 -4.20
C ILE A 47 7.11 -11.52 -3.73
N GLU A 48 6.16 -11.80 -4.61
CA GLU A 48 5.07 -12.75 -4.36
C GLU A 48 5.49 -14.12 -4.90
N LEU A 49 5.32 -15.18 -4.12
CA LEU A 49 5.75 -16.54 -4.47
C LEU A 49 4.59 -17.53 -4.43
N ASP A 50 4.48 -18.30 -5.50
CA ASP A 50 3.56 -19.42 -5.64
C ASP A 50 4.31 -20.74 -5.63
N GLN A 51 4.23 -21.47 -4.51
CA GLN A 51 4.77 -22.81 -4.39
C GLN A 51 3.62 -23.81 -4.20
N LEU A 52 3.60 -24.87 -5.02
CA LEU A 52 2.75 -26.04 -4.75
C LEU A 52 3.38 -26.93 -3.66
N ALA A 53 2.56 -27.56 -2.83
CA ALA A 53 3.02 -28.46 -1.78
C ALA A 53 3.95 -29.55 -2.35
N GLY A 54 5.16 -29.67 -1.79
CA GLY A 54 6.18 -30.62 -2.25
C GLY A 54 6.88 -30.26 -3.57
N GLY A 55 6.45 -29.21 -4.26
CA GLY A 55 7.05 -28.74 -5.51
C GLY A 55 8.35 -27.96 -5.30
N THR A 56 9.29 -28.12 -6.22
CA THR A 56 10.56 -27.37 -6.27
C THR A 56 10.56 -26.25 -7.31
N ALA A 57 9.47 -26.09 -8.06
CA ALA A 57 9.24 -25.02 -9.03
C ALA A 57 8.07 -24.13 -8.57
N GLY A 58 8.00 -22.92 -9.11
CA GLY A 58 6.95 -21.96 -8.73
C GLY A 58 6.67 -20.88 -9.75
N MET A 59 5.73 -20.01 -9.41
CA MET A 59 5.57 -18.72 -10.06
C MET A 59 6.00 -17.63 -9.09
N ALA A 60 6.38 -16.47 -9.64
CA ALA A 60 6.69 -15.31 -8.83
C ALA A 60 6.26 -14.03 -9.53
N SER A 61 6.02 -12.99 -8.73
CA SER A 61 5.95 -11.60 -9.18
C SER A 61 7.02 -10.82 -8.46
N VAL A 62 7.81 -10.02 -9.18
CA VAL A 62 8.83 -9.14 -8.59
C VAL A 62 8.44 -7.71 -8.94
N VAL A 63 8.21 -6.90 -7.92
CA VAL A 63 7.76 -5.51 -8.06
C VAL A 63 8.63 -4.62 -7.18
N MET A 64 9.14 -3.53 -7.74
CA MET A 64 9.91 -2.52 -7.03
C MET A 64 9.19 -1.18 -7.14
N PHE A 65 8.94 -0.53 -6.01
CA PHE A 65 8.28 0.77 -5.93
C PHE A 65 9.29 1.87 -5.58
N LEU A 66 9.34 2.91 -6.41
CA LEU A 66 10.30 4.00 -6.36
C LEU A 66 9.55 5.34 -6.33
N SER A 67 9.40 5.93 -5.14
CA SER A 67 8.64 7.18 -4.96
C SER A 67 9.39 8.42 -5.47
N GLU A 68 10.65 8.59 -5.10
CA GLU A 68 11.51 9.71 -5.55
C GLU A 68 12.98 9.29 -5.67
N ALA A 69 13.74 10.01 -6.51
CA ALA A 69 15.17 9.78 -6.67
C ALA A 69 15.95 10.18 -5.40
N ALA A 70 16.25 9.19 -4.55
CA ALA A 70 17.08 9.38 -3.37
C ALA A 70 18.57 9.17 -3.68
N PRO A 71 19.50 9.87 -3.00
CA PRO A 71 20.92 9.63 -3.22
C PRO A 71 21.33 8.21 -2.78
N CYS A 72 22.00 7.48 -3.68
CA CYS A 72 22.52 6.11 -3.46
C CYS A 72 23.66 6.06 -2.42
N ARG A 73 23.34 6.18 -1.13
CA ARG A 73 24.34 6.29 -0.03
C ARG A 73 24.39 5.08 0.91
N THR A 74 23.82 3.95 0.51
CA THR A 74 23.55 2.86 1.44
C THR A 74 24.61 1.76 1.34
N THR A 75 24.81 1.02 2.42
CA THR A 75 25.72 -0.14 2.44
C THR A 75 25.02 -1.45 2.08
N ALA A 76 23.68 -1.48 2.16
CA ALA A 76 22.88 -2.67 1.85
C ALA A 76 22.61 -2.84 0.34
N MET A 77 22.86 -1.80 -0.45
CA MET A 77 22.68 -1.79 -1.89
C MET A 77 23.93 -1.25 -2.57
N ARG A 78 24.40 -1.95 -3.61
CA ARG A 78 25.47 -1.45 -4.46
C ARG A 78 25.02 -0.18 -5.17
N ARG A 79 25.94 0.78 -5.27
CA ARG A 79 25.68 2.07 -5.91
C ARG A 79 25.24 1.89 -7.36
N GLU A 80 25.88 0.98 -8.10
CA GLU A 80 25.57 0.73 -9.51
C GLU A 80 24.14 0.19 -9.68
N PHE A 81 23.71 -0.72 -8.80
CA PHE A 81 22.34 -1.23 -8.83
C PHE A 81 21.32 -0.14 -8.48
N CYS A 82 21.60 0.70 -7.47
CA CYS A 82 20.77 1.86 -7.17
C CYS A 82 20.65 2.83 -8.36
N MET A 83 21.76 3.09 -9.05
CA MET A 83 21.75 3.93 -10.26
C MET A 83 20.98 3.27 -11.40
N ASP A 84 21.07 1.94 -11.56
CA ASP A 84 20.25 1.20 -12.52
C ASP A 84 18.76 1.42 -12.23
N LEU A 85 18.33 1.28 -10.98
CA LEU A 85 16.94 1.55 -10.60
C LEU A 85 16.56 3.03 -10.88
N TRP A 86 17.45 3.99 -10.61
CA TRP A 86 17.16 5.42 -10.82
C TRP A 86 17.18 5.88 -12.26
N ALA A 87 17.87 5.17 -13.14
CA ALA A 87 17.74 5.40 -14.57
C ALA A 87 16.31 5.11 -15.08
N ARG A 88 15.44 4.53 -14.25
CA ARG A 88 14.07 4.09 -14.56
C ARG A 88 13.01 4.78 -13.69
N THR A 89 13.34 5.91 -13.04
CA THR A 89 12.40 6.67 -12.19
C THR A 89 11.32 7.41 -12.97
N ASP A 90 11.33 7.33 -14.31
CA ASP A 90 10.17 7.72 -15.12
C ASP A 90 8.96 6.82 -14.86
N GLN A 91 9.17 5.65 -14.26
CA GLN A 91 8.12 4.76 -13.76
C GLN A 91 8.29 4.61 -12.24
N PRO A 92 7.29 5.02 -11.42
CA PRO A 92 7.33 4.79 -9.97
C PRO A 92 7.25 3.30 -9.61
N LEU A 93 6.95 2.44 -10.60
CA LEU A 93 6.80 1.01 -10.46
C LEU A 93 7.63 0.27 -11.50
N ILE A 94 8.58 -0.55 -11.04
CA ILE A 94 9.37 -1.45 -11.89
C ILE A 94 8.93 -2.88 -11.64
N SER A 95 8.33 -3.51 -12.65
CA SER A 95 7.99 -4.93 -12.61
C SER A 95 9.08 -5.76 -13.28
N GLY A 96 9.64 -6.72 -12.55
CA GLY A 96 10.64 -7.66 -13.05
C GLY A 96 9.97 -8.78 -13.86
N GLU A 97 10.49 -9.04 -15.05
CA GLU A 97 10.03 -10.15 -15.89
C GLU A 97 10.67 -11.46 -15.38
N VAL A 98 9.86 -12.32 -14.76
CA VAL A 98 10.33 -13.57 -14.16
C VAL A 98 10.66 -14.60 -15.25
N ARG A 99 11.89 -15.11 -15.19
CA ARG A 99 12.44 -16.13 -16.10
C ARG A 99 12.38 -17.53 -15.52
N GLY A 100 12.36 -17.67 -14.20
CA GLY A 100 12.18 -18.97 -13.54
C GLY A 100 12.22 -18.87 -12.02
N VAL A 101 11.63 -19.87 -11.35
CA VAL A 101 11.55 -19.96 -9.89
C VAL A 101 11.92 -21.37 -9.43
N ARG A 102 12.76 -21.45 -8.40
CA ARG A 102 13.16 -22.70 -7.77
C ARG A 102 13.08 -22.59 -6.25
N PHE A 103 12.58 -23.64 -5.60
CA PHE A 103 12.50 -23.73 -4.15
C PHE A 103 13.35 -24.86 -3.60
N THR A 104 13.88 -24.63 -2.40
CA THR A 104 14.42 -25.62 -1.48
C THR A 104 13.71 -25.46 -0.13
N PRO A 105 13.96 -26.33 0.86
CA PRO A 105 13.36 -26.16 2.19
C PRO A 105 13.69 -24.82 2.86
N THR A 106 14.81 -24.20 2.52
CA THR A 106 15.35 -22.99 3.20
C THR A 106 15.55 -21.81 2.26
N THR A 107 15.29 -21.97 0.97
CA THR A 107 15.56 -20.93 -0.03
C THR A 107 14.51 -20.89 -1.13
N ALA A 108 14.12 -19.67 -1.52
CA ALA A 108 13.44 -19.40 -2.78
C ALA A 108 14.37 -18.63 -3.71
N THR A 109 14.55 -19.11 -4.94
CA THR A 109 15.41 -18.49 -5.95
C THR A 109 14.55 -18.07 -7.13
N VAL A 110 14.57 -16.79 -7.48
CA VAL A 110 13.81 -16.21 -8.60
C VAL A 110 14.80 -15.61 -9.59
N ALA A 111 14.82 -16.12 -10.82
CA ALA A 111 15.54 -15.49 -11.93
C ALA A 111 14.60 -14.48 -12.62
N PHE A 112 15.04 -13.25 -12.83
CA PHE A 112 14.21 -12.21 -13.45
C PHE A 112 15.05 -11.16 -14.20
N THR A 113 14.44 -10.44 -15.13
CA THR A 113 15.05 -9.28 -15.82
C THR A 113 14.33 -8.00 -15.42
N ILE A 114 15.09 -6.92 -15.27
CA ILE A 114 14.51 -5.57 -15.08
C ILE A 114 14.23 -4.99 -16.48
N PRO A 115 13.11 -4.29 -16.71
CA PRO A 115 12.83 -3.67 -18.01
C PRO A 115 14.00 -2.81 -18.52
N GLY A 116 14.36 -3.01 -19.78
CA GLY A 116 15.51 -2.34 -20.41
C GLY A 116 16.87 -2.84 -19.93
N ASP A 117 16.93 -3.97 -19.22
CA ASP A 117 18.16 -4.64 -18.83
C ASP A 117 18.29 -6.00 -19.51
N ASP A 118 19.46 -6.27 -20.08
CA ASP A 118 19.78 -7.55 -20.70
C ASP A 118 20.26 -8.59 -19.67
N ALA A 119 20.64 -8.15 -18.46
CA ALA A 119 21.12 -9.03 -17.41
C ALA A 119 19.96 -9.69 -16.65
N VAL A 120 19.89 -11.02 -16.74
CA VAL A 120 19.08 -11.83 -15.82
C VAL A 120 19.71 -11.74 -14.44
N ARG A 121 18.96 -11.30 -13.44
CA ARG A 121 19.35 -11.29 -12.03
C ARG A 121 18.75 -12.48 -11.30
N ILE A 122 19.29 -12.75 -10.11
CA ILE A 122 18.72 -13.70 -9.17
C ILE A 122 18.33 -12.97 -7.90
N ALA A 123 17.05 -13.06 -7.51
CA ALA A 123 16.61 -12.77 -6.15
C ALA A 123 16.58 -14.09 -5.38
N GLU A 124 17.44 -14.21 -4.38
CA GLU A 124 17.49 -15.35 -3.47
C GLU A 124 16.97 -14.93 -2.10
N ILE A 125 15.85 -15.52 -1.68
CA ILE A 125 15.26 -15.32 -0.37
C ILE A 125 15.61 -16.52 0.50
N THR A 126 16.35 -16.31 1.58
CA THR A 126 16.67 -17.35 2.56
C THR A 126 15.78 -17.23 3.79
N ALA A 127 15.37 -18.38 4.35
CA ALA A 127 14.59 -18.45 5.58
C ALA A 127 15.45 -19.05 6.71
N GLU A 128 15.70 -18.26 7.76
CA GLU A 128 16.46 -18.68 8.93
C GLU A 128 15.71 -18.29 10.21
N ALA A 129 15.27 -19.29 10.98
CA ALA A 129 14.55 -19.10 12.24
C ALA A 129 13.36 -18.11 12.13
N GLY A 130 12.60 -18.20 11.02
CA GLY A 130 11.43 -17.35 10.75
C GLY A 130 11.76 -15.94 10.25
N ARG A 131 13.05 -15.61 10.05
CA ARG A 131 13.50 -14.38 9.40
C ARG A 131 13.79 -14.64 7.95
N TYR A 132 13.51 -13.65 7.11
CA TYR A 132 13.75 -13.72 5.68
C TYR A 132 14.81 -12.70 5.28
N ARG A 133 15.70 -13.08 4.37
CA ARG A 133 16.76 -12.21 3.86
C ARG A 133 16.82 -12.34 2.35
N LEU A 134 16.87 -11.20 1.66
CA LEU A 134 16.96 -11.10 0.22
C LEU A 134 18.39 -10.77 -0.21
N PHE A 135 18.93 -11.62 -1.07
CA PHE A 135 20.12 -11.35 -1.85
C PHE A 135 19.71 -11.11 -3.29
N MET A 136 20.05 -9.94 -3.83
CA MET A 136 19.93 -9.68 -5.26
C MET A 136 21.30 -9.84 -5.92
N LEU A 137 21.38 -10.70 -6.91
CA LEU A 137 22.62 -11.10 -7.54
C LEU A 137 22.60 -10.74 -9.03
N HIS A 138 23.64 -10.05 -9.46
CA HIS A 138 23.92 -9.76 -10.86
C HIS A 138 25.06 -10.67 -11.35
N PRO A 139 24.99 -11.19 -12.58
CA PRO A 139 25.98 -12.16 -13.09
C PRO A 139 27.41 -11.61 -13.04
N ASP A 140 27.62 -10.36 -13.48
CA ASP A 140 28.97 -9.77 -13.53
C ASP A 140 29.39 -9.06 -12.23
N ARG A 141 28.43 -8.53 -11.46
CA ARG A 141 28.71 -7.68 -10.30
C ARG A 141 28.65 -8.45 -8.97
N GLY A 142 28.10 -9.65 -8.95
CA GLY A 142 27.88 -10.40 -7.71
C GLY A 142 26.69 -9.84 -6.94
N VAL A 143 26.85 -9.61 -5.63
CA VAL A 143 25.75 -9.16 -4.76
C VAL A 143 25.48 -7.67 -5.00
N ASP A 144 24.34 -7.37 -5.60
CA ASP A 144 23.82 -6.01 -5.82
C ASP A 144 23.06 -5.48 -4.59
N MET A 145 22.39 -6.37 -3.84
CA MET A 145 21.64 -6.00 -2.66
C MET A 145 21.62 -7.13 -1.64
N ASP A 146 21.66 -6.78 -0.36
CA ASP A 146 21.55 -7.70 0.77
C ASP A 146 20.72 -7.05 1.89
N ILE A 147 19.47 -7.48 2.07
CA ILE A 147 18.52 -6.83 2.98
C ILE A 147 17.59 -7.82 3.68
N ALA A 148 17.08 -7.46 4.85
CA ALA A 148 16.05 -8.23 5.54
C ALA A 148 14.69 -8.06 4.83
N MET A 149 13.88 -9.12 4.80
CA MET A 149 12.50 -9.06 4.32
C MET A 149 11.52 -9.43 5.44
N THR A 150 10.31 -8.89 5.32
CA THR A 150 9.14 -9.27 6.10
C THR A 150 8.23 -10.15 5.24
N ARG A 151 7.74 -11.25 5.80
CA ARG A 151 6.71 -12.06 5.15
C ARG A 151 5.34 -11.42 5.38
N ARG A 152 4.54 -11.36 4.32
CA ARG A 152 3.16 -10.88 4.31
C ARG A 152 2.24 -11.94 3.69
N ALA A 153 0.93 -11.73 3.84
CA ALA A 153 -0.06 -12.55 3.16
C ALA A 153 0.16 -12.45 1.64
N HIS A 154 0.05 -13.57 0.95
CA HIS A 154 0.05 -13.58 -0.51
C HIS A 154 -1.17 -12.78 -1.00
N SER A 155 -1.00 -11.98 -2.05
CA SER A 155 -2.07 -11.19 -2.68
C SER A 155 -3.34 -12.00 -2.95
N CYS A 156 -3.20 -13.26 -3.36
CA CYS A 156 -4.33 -14.18 -3.59
C CYS A 156 -5.08 -14.64 -2.33
N GLN A 157 -4.47 -14.60 -1.15
CA GLN A 157 -5.17 -14.92 0.11
C GLN A 157 -6.19 -13.85 0.46
N SER A 158 -5.97 -12.63 -0.04
CA SER A 158 -6.80 -11.49 0.24
C SER A 158 -7.77 -11.23 -0.93
N SER A 159 -7.31 -11.44 -2.16
CA SER A 159 -8.03 -11.04 -3.39
C SER A 159 -8.82 -12.17 -4.08
N MET A 160 -8.84 -13.41 -3.57
CA MET A 160 -9.51 -14.56 -4.21
C MET A 160 -9.08 -14.81 -5.67
N CYS A 161 -7.78 -15.02 -5.89
CA CYS A 161 -7.28 -15.37 -7.23
C CYS A 161 -7.96 -16.62 -7.82
N ASP A 162 -8.09 -16.64 -9.15
CA ASP A 162 -8.60 -17.78 -9.91
C ASP A 162 -7.89 -19.11 -9.56
N GLU A 163 -8.67 -20.16 -9.32
CA GLU A 163 -8.16 -21.50 -8.96
C GLU A 163 -7.30 -22.12 -10.09
N GLY A 164 -7.57 -21.72 -11.33
CA GLY A 164 -6.90 -22.19 -12.54
C GLY A 164 -5.53 -21.54 -12.78
N ARG A 165 -5.16 -20.47 -12.09
CA ARG A 165 -3.86 -19.80 -12.32
C ARG A 165 -2.66 -20.73 -12.10
N LEU A 166 -2.79 -21.69 -11.19
CA LEU A 166 -1.73 -22.66 -10.88
C LEU A 166 -1.77 -23.90 -11.78
N ASP A 167 -2.76 -24.03 -12.67
CA ASP A 167 -2.91 -25.20 -13.52
C ASP A 167 -1.72 -25.40 -14.46
N ALA A 168 -1.17 -24.31 -14.98
CA ALA A 168 0.01 -24.39 -15.82
C ALA A 168 1.20 -24.92 -15.01
N LEU A 169 1.39 -24.43 -13.78
CA LEU A 169 2.43 -24.89 -12.86
C LEU A 169 2.23 -26.36 -12.47
N ARG A 170 1.00 -26.79 -12.20
CA ARG A 170 0.64 -28.19 -11.91
C ARG A 170 0.98 -29.11 -13.09
N ARG A 171 0.63 -28.71 -14.31
CA ARG A 171 0.84 -29.54 -15.53
C ARG A 171 2.29 -29.59 -15.98
N GLN A 172 3.06 -28.50 -15.83
CA GLN A 172 4.39 -28.36 -16.42
C GLN A 172 5.39 -27.68 -15.47
N PRO A 173 5.65 -28.21 -14.27
CA PRO A 173 6.47 -27.53 -13.26
C PRO A 173 7.89 -27.23 -13.76
N ALA A 174 8.49 -28.11 -14.56
CA ALA A 174 9.83 -27.92 -15.11
C ALA A 174 9.97 -26.65 -15.98
N ARG A 175 8.88 -26.24 -16.68
CA ARG A 175 8.87 -25.00 -17.49
C ARG A 175 9.09 -23.77 -16.61
N PHE A 176 8.55 -23.78 -15.40
CA PHE A 176 8.58 -22.65 -14.47
C PHE A 176 9.90 -22.52 -13.72
N SER A 177 10.73 -23.56 -13.68
CA SER A 177 12.10 -23.44 -13.18
C SER A 177 13.01 -22.67 -14.14
N GLY A 178 12.66 -22.59 -15.44
CA GLY A 178 13.34 -21.77 -16.43
C GLY A 178 14.86 -21.98 -16.45
N PRO A 179 15.68 -20.92 -16.45
CA PRO A 179 17.14 -21.06 -16.50
C PRO A 179 17.75 -21.61 -15.20
N LEU A 180 17.01 -21.70 -14.10
CA LEU A 180 17.52 -22.20 -12.81
C LEU A 180 17.76 -23.72 -12.78
N VAL A 181 17.34 -24.45 -13.82
CA VAL A 181 17.69 -25.87 -14.00
C VAL A 181 19.03 -26.07 -14.71
N ASP A 182 19.55 -25.04 -15.37
CA ASP A 182 20.82 -25.10 -16.09
C ASP A 182 22.00 -24.80 -15.15
N PRO A 183 22.90 -25.77 -14.89
CA PRO A 183 24.08 -25.54 -14.07
C PRO A 183 25.01 -24.47 -14.66
N ALA A 184 25.08 -24.33 -16.00
CA ALA A 184 25.91 -23.32 -16.65
C ALA A 184 25.37 -21.91 -16.39
N PHE A 185 24.05 -21.73 -16.36
CA PHE A 185 23.42 -20.49 -15.94
C PHE A 185 23.79 -20.14 -14.49
N LEU A 186 23.62 -21.08 -13.55
CA LEU A 186 23.90 -20.88 -12.13
C LEU A 186 25.39 -20.62 -11.85
N ALA A 187 26.29 -21.22 -12.62
CA ALA A 187 27.73 -21.02 -12.50
C ALA A 187 28.16 -19.55 -12.74
N ARG A 188 27.33 -18.73 -13.39
CA ARG A 188 27.56 -17.29 -13.58
C ARG A 188 27.34 -16.48 -12.30
N TYR A 189 26.77 -17.07 -11.25
CA TYR A 189 26.50 -16.41 -9.97
C TYR A 189 27.31 -17.08 -8.86
N PRO A 190 28.64 -16.86 -8.80
CA PRO A 190 29.50 -17.52 -7.82
C PRO A 190 29.12 -17.18 -6.36
N ALA A 191 28.40 -16.08 -6.15
CA ALA A 191 27.84 -15.72 -4.85
C ALA A 191 26.79 -16.73 -4.35
N LEU A 192 26.02 -17.38 -5.24
CA LEU A 192 25.07 -18.44 -4.86
C LEU A 192 25.77 -19.63 -4.21
N ALA A 193 26.93 -20.04 -4.76
CA ALA A 193 27.70 -21.15 -4.22
C ALA A 193 28.38 -20.81 -2.88
N ARG A 194 28.51 -19.51 -2.58
CA ARG A 194 29.19 -19.00 -1.39
C ARG A 194 28.26 -18.63 -0.27
N ALA A 195 26.94 -18.57 -0.45
CA ALA A 195 25.98 -18.33 0.63
C ALA A 195 26.01 -19.55 1.56
N PRO A 196 26.81 -19.54 2.64
CA PRO A 196 26.91 -20.68 3.51
C PRO A 196 25.70 -20.62 4.44
N SER A 197 25.06 -21.76 4.67
CA SER A 197 24.07 -21.96 5.73
C SER A 197 24.67 -21.83 7.14
N GLY A 198 25.64 -20.93 7.35
CA GLY A 198 26.36 -20.79 8.61
C GLY A 198 27.38 -19.67 8.58
N LEU A 199 27.21 -18.73 9.50
CA LEU A 199 28.20 -17.73 9.94
C LEU A 199 28.45 -16.58 8.96
N LEU A 200 27.46 -15.69 8.82
CA LEU A 200 27.80 -14.28 8.60
C LEU A 200 28.54 -13.77 9.85
N PRO A 201 29.70 -13.09 9.72
CA PRO A 201 30.27 -12.35 10.83
C PRO A 201 29.23 -11.34 11.29
N ALA A 202 29.10 -11.17 12.62
CA ALA A 202 28.20 -10.20 13.22
C ALA A 202 28.42 -8.83 12.56
N SER A 203 27.63 -8.53 11.53
CA SER A 203 27.52 -7.19 10.99
C SER A 203 27.10 -6.35 12.19
N ARG A 204 27.94 -5.36 12.53
CA ARG A 204 27.66 -4.32 13.51
C ARG A 204 26.17 -4.15 13.60
N GLN A 205 25.60 -4.46 14.77
CA GLN A 205 24.19 -4.29 15.09
C GLN A 205 23.64 -3.11 14.27
N GLN A 206 23.02 -3.43 13.13
CA GLN A 206 21.97 -2.57 12.63
C GLN A 206 21.03 -2.54 13.83
N ALA A 207 20.91 -1.34 14.41
CA ALA A 207 19.89 -1.08 15.40
C ALA A 207 18.64 -1.79 14.89
N ALA A 208 17.96 -2.52 15.79
CA ALA A 208 16.71 -3.17 15.46
C ALA A 208 15.93 -2.23 14.54
N PRO A 209 15.44 -2.70 13.37
CA PRO A 209 14.65 -1.83 12.51
C PRO A 209 13.66 -1.10 13.41
N PRO A 210 13.52 0.24 13.28
CA PRO A 210 12.48 0.93 14.02
C PRO A 210 11.20 0.10 13.86
N PRO A 211 10.42 -0.13 14.93
CA PRO A 211 9.19 -0.92 14.82
C PRO A 211 8.46 -0.42 13.58
N ALA A 212 8.10 -1.36 12.69
CA ALA A 212 7.40 -1.05 11.44
C ALA A 212 6.37 0.03 11.75
N ALA A 213 6.48 1.18 11.09
CA ALA A 213 5.56 2.27 11.33
C ALA A 213 4.14 1.70 11.19
N PRO A 214 3.21 2.02 12.10
CA PRO A 214 1.85 1.51 12.06
C PRO A 214 1.11 2.15 10.88
N GLY A 215 1.33 1.58 9.69
CA GLY A 215 0.67 1.94 8.44
C GLY A 215 0.15 0.66 7.80
N GLY A 216 -0.87 0.06 8.39
CA GLY A 216 -1.48 -1.16 7.85
C GLY A 216 -2.16 -0.84 6.50
N SER A 217 -2.05 -1.74 5.53
CA SER A 217 -2.85 -1.64 4.30
C SER A 217 -4.32 -1.92 4.62
N THR A 218 -5.21 -1.01 4.26
CA THR A 218 -6.66 -1.17 4.43
C THR A 218 -7.28 -1.82 3.21
N ARG A 219 -8.25 -2.72 3.42
CA ARG A 219 -9.03 -3.35 2.34
C ARG A 219 -10.18 -2.45 1.89
N TRP A 220 -10.29 -2.25 0.59
CA TRP A 220 -11.30 -1.46 -0.09
C TRP A 220 -12.00 -2.33 -1.13
N ARG A 221 -13.32 -2.47 -1.03
CA ARG A 221 -14.12 -3.09 -2.09
C ARG A 221 -14.36 -2.06 -3.19
N VAL A 222 -14.08 -2.42 -4.44
CA VAL A 222 -14.33 -1.60 -5.62
C VAL A 222 -15.65 -2.04 -6.25
N GLU A 223 -16.60 -1.13 -6.34
CA GLU A 223 -17.93 -1.35 -6.91
C GLU A 223 -18.13 -0.40 -8.08
N SER A 224 -18.82 -0.83 -9.14
CA SER A 224 -19.25 0.08 -10.20
C SER A 224 -20.33 1.00 -9.66
N LEU A 225 -20.21 2.30 -9.92
CA LEU A 225 -21.22 3.28 -9.55
C LEU A 225 -22.47 3.18 -10.44
N ASP A 226 -22.32 2.63 -11.65
CA ASP A 226 -23.39 2.57 -12.65
C ASP A 226 -24.42 1.47 -12.34
N ASP A 227 -23.95 0.28 -11.95
CA ASP A 227 -24.80 -0.90 -11.71
C ASP A 227 -24.67 -1.49 -10.30
N GLY A 228 -23.78 -0.96 -9.46
CA GLY A 228 -23.53 -1.44 -8.09
C GLY A 228 -22.80 -2.79 -8.04
N ARG A 229 -22.33 -3.31 -9.17
CA ARG A 229 -21.65 -4.60 -9.23
C ARG A 229 -20.25 -4.50 -8.62
N SER A 230 -19.85 -5.52 -7.85
CA SER A 230 -18.46 -5.64 -7.41
C SER A 230 -17.53 -5.77 -8.61
N MET A 231 -16.55 -4.90 -8.69
CA MET A 231 -15.46 -4.92 -9.67
C MET A 231 -14.18 -5.52 -9.09
N GLY A 232 -14.11 -5.76 -7.79
CA GLY A 232 -12.95 -6.34 -7.14
C GLY A 232 -12.59 -5.63 -5.84
N GLU A 233 -11.33 -5.69 -5.45
CA GLU A 233 -10.82 -5.20 -4.17
C GLU A 233 -9.40 -4.66 -4.28
N LEU A 234 -9.11 -3.62 -3.50
CA LEU A 234 -7.79 -3.00 -3.37
C LEU A 234 -7.34 -3.03 -1.90
N TYR A 235 -6.05 -3.22 -1.70
CA TYR A 235 -5.36 -3.07 -0.42
C TYR A 235 -4.51 -1.82 -0.52
N LEU A 236 -4.99 -0.72 0.04
CA LEU A 236 -4.32 0.58 -0.03
C LEU A 236 -3.76 0.92 1.35
N GLY A 237 -2.47 1.20 1.39
CA GLY A 237 -1.77 1.70 2.57
C GLY A 237 -0.97 2.95 2.20
N GLY A 238 -0.58 3.71 3.20
CA GLY A 238 0.19 4.93 2.95
C GLY A 238 0.24 5.85 4.15
N GLN A 239 1.19 6.78 4.11
CA GLN A 239 1.24 7.91 5.03
C GLN A 239 0.90 9.19 4.26
N SER A 240 0.13 10.06 4.91
CA SER A 240 -0.23 11.37 4.35
C SER A 240 -0.94 11.27 2.99
N TRP A 241 -0.36 11.83 1.92
CA TRP A 241 -0.96 11.94 0.59
C TRP A 241 -0.55 10.84 -0.38
N GLN A 242 0.26 9.88 0.08
CA GLN A 242 0.82 8.84 -0.77
C GLN A 242 0.12 7.52 -0.49
N LEU A 243 -0.95 7.25 -1.24
CA LEU A 243 -1.59 5.94 -1.24
C LEU A 243 -0.92 5.03 -2.27
N SER A 244 -0.52 3.85 -1.83
CA SER A 244 0.00 2.79 -2.68
C SER A 244 -0.62 1.46 -2.29
N GLY A 245 -0.45 0.45 -3.13
CA GLY A 245 -0.91 -0.89 -2.80
C GLY A 245 -1.15 -1.76 -4.02
N GLY A 246 -2.16 -2.61 -3.93
CA GLY A 246 -2.52 -3.52 -5.01
C GLY A 246 -3.77 -4.33 -4.68
N GLY A 247 -4.19 -5.20 -5.58
CA GLY A 247 -5.37 -6.02 -5.37
C GLY A 247 -5.83 -6.65 -6.67
N GLN A 248 -7.14 -6.79 -6.84
CA GLN A 248 -7.75 -7.27 -8.07
C GLN A 248 -8.91 -6.39 -8.47
N VAL A 249 -8.92 -5.95 -9.73
CA VAL A 249 -10.01 -5.13 -10.28
C VAL A 249 -10.32 -5.62 -11.68
N ASP A 250 -11.58 -5.58 -12.06
CA ASP A 250 -12.03 -5.83 -13.42
C ASP A 250 -11.26 -4.94 -14.40
N SER A 251 -10.63 -5.59 -15.38
CA SER A 251 -9.96 -4.94 -16.50
C SER A 251 -10.82 -5.08 -17.75
N ALA A 252 -10.97 -3.99 -18.49
CA ALA A 252 -11.58 -3.99 -19.81
C ALA A 252 -10.77 -4.81 -20.83
N GLY A 253 -9.46 -5.01 -20.59
CA GLY A 253 -8.57 -5.75 -21.51
C GLY A 253 -8.34 -7.19 -21.10
N PHE A 254 -8.20 -7.45 -19.81
CA PHE A 254 -7.81 -8.74 -19.27
C PHE A 254 -8.96 -9.50 -18.61
N GLY A 255 -10.12 -8.87 -18.43
CA GLY A 255 -11.31 -9.49 -17.86
C GLY A 255 -11.44 -9.28 -16.36
N PRO A 256 -12.36 -10.03 -15.72
CA PRO A 256 -12.71 -9.79 -14.33
C PRO A 256 -11.56 -10.15 -13.36
N LEU A 257 -11.52 -9.46 -12.21
CA LEU A 257 -10.58 -9.74 -11.11
C LEU A 257 -9.10 -9.83 -11.53
N THR A 258 -8.67 -8.92 -12.39
CA THR A 258 -7.28 -8.85 -12.85
C THR A 258 -6.39 -8.30 -11.74
N ASN A 259 -5.22 -8.91 -11.52
CA ASN A 259 -4.26 -8.40 -10.54
C ASN A 259 -3.80 -6.98 -10.89
N VAL A 260 -3.82 -6.10 -9.90
CA VAL A 260 -3.39 -4.72 -10.05
C VAL A 260 -2.34 -4.30 -9.03
N ALA A 261 -1.42 -3.46 -9.48
CA ALA A 261 -0.55 -2.67 -8.61
C ALA A 261 -0.98 -1.21 -8.66
N VAL A 262 -0.99 -0.55 -7.50
CA VAL A 262 -1.42 0.84 -7.33
C VAL A 262 -0.25 1.66 -6.78
N ALA A 263 0.09 2.73 -7.47
CA ALA A 263 1.15 3.66 -7.09
C ALA A 263 0.60 5.08 -6.97
N PRO A 264 1.13 5.91 -6.05
CA PRO A 264 0.77 7.32 -5.99
C PRO A 264 1.28 8.02 -7.25
N ARG A 265 0.43 8.85 -7.87
CA ARG A 265 0.82 9.73 -8.97
C ARG A 265 0.94 11.17 -8.51
N ALA A 266 -0.13 11.69 -7.90
CA ALA A 266 -0.19 13.03 -7.34
C ALA A 266 -1.39 13.18 -6.40
N ALA A 267 -1.25 14.02 -5.37
CA ALA A 267 -2.40 14.54 -4.62
C ALA A 267 -3.11 15.61 -5.46
N LEU A 268 -4.43 15.53 -5.57
CA LEU A 268 -5.27 16.53 -6.23
C LEU A 268 -6.06 17.28 -5.15
N GLY A 269 -6.41 18.55 -5.40
CA GLY A 269 -7.16 19.38 -4.44
C GLY A 269 -8.52 18.85 -3.99
N GLY A 270 -9.04 17.81 -4.67
CA GLY A 270 -10.27 17.11 -4.32
C GLY A 270 -10.12 15.61 -4.06
N GLY A 271 -8.89 15.08 -4.02
CA GLY A 271 -8.66 13.66 -3.78
C GLY A 271 -7.29 13.13 -4.23
N PHE A 272 -7.24 11.89 -4.72
CA PHE A 272 -6.01 11.18 -5.06
C PHE A 272 -5.98 10.82 -6.55
N SER A 273 -4.85 11.03 -7.20
CA SER A 273 -4.55 10.40 -8.49
C SER A 273 -3.56 9.28 -8.26
N LEU A 274 -3.94 8.07 -8.64
CA LEU A 274 -3.14 6.87 -8.49
C LEU A 274 -2.90 6.26 -9.87
N ASP A 275 -1.66 5.85 -10.15
CA ASP A 275 -1.37 5.00 -11.28
C ASP A 275 -1.78 3.58 -10.93
N ILE A 276 -2.51 2.91 -11.82
CA ILE A 276 -2.94 1.52 -11.64
C ILE A 276 -2.44 0.69 -12.82
N THR A 277 -1.72 -0.39 -12.52
CA THR A 277 -1.18 -1.31 -13.53
C THR A 277 -1.89 -2.64 -13.43
N PHE A 278 -2.55 -3.06 -14.49
CA PHE A 278 -3.20 -4.36 -14.62
C PHE A 278 -2.23 -5.40 -15.18
N HIS A 279 -2.20 -6.59 -14.60
CA HIS A 279 -1.31 -7.68 -14.99
C HIS A 279 -2.11 -8.91 -15.44
N ALA A 280 -1.88 -9.40 -16.66
CA ALA A 280 -2.60 -10.55 -17.20
C ALA A 280 -1.98 -11.87 -16.73
N ASP A 281 -2.64 -12.56 -15.79
CA ASP A 281 -2.49 -13.99 -15.43
C ASP A 281 -1.07 -14.57 -15.42
N GLY A 282 -0.07 -13.76 -15.05
CA GLY A 282 1.35 -14.15 -15.04
C GLY A 282 2.01 -14.27 -16.43
N SER A 283 1.35 -13.86 -17.51
CA SER A 283 1.90 -13.82 -18.88
C SER A 283 2.95 -12.72 -19.11
N GLY A 284 3.08 -11.78 -18.17
CA GLY A 284 3.94 -10.60 -18.28
C GLY A 284 3.30 -9.45 -19.06
N GLU A 285 2.15 -9.66 -19.70
CA GLU A 285 1.39 -8.58 -20.32
C GLU A 285 0.82 -7.63 -19.25
N ARG A 286 0.90 -6.33 -19.53
CA ARG A 286 0.42 -5.27 -18.64
C ARG A 286 -0.37 -4.19 -19.38
N ARG A 287 -1.32 -3.57 -18.69
CA ARG A 287 -2.03 -2.36 -19.13
C ARG A 287 -1.96 -1.31 -18.04
N GLU A 288 -1.76 -0.08 -18.45
CA GLU A 288 -1.68 1.06 -17.55
C GLU A 288 -3.02 1.80 -17.54
N GLY A 289 -3.39 2.27 -16.36
CA GLY A 289 -4.58 3.06 -16.12
C GLY A 289 -4.34 4.09 -15.02
N ILE A 290 -5.37 4.88 -14.76
CA ILE A 290 -5.40 5.88 -13.71
C ILE A 290 -6.64 5.65 -12.86
N LEU A 291 -6.45 5.63 -11.55
CA LEU A 291 -7.54 5.65 -10.58
C LEU A 291 -7.58 7.03 -9.93
N LEU A 292 -8.62 7.79 -10.26
CA LEU A 292 -8.91 9.09 -9.67
C LEU A 292 -9.91 8.87 -8.53
N LEU A 293 -9.53 9.17 -7.31
CA LEU A 293 -10.38 9.04 -6.13
C LEU A 293 -10.70 10.42 -5.58
N GLY A 294 -11.93 10.64 -5.14
CA GLY A 294 -12.27 11.78 -4.30
C GLY A 294 -11.75 11.61 -2.88
N PHE A 295 -11.98 12.60 -2.02
CA PHE A 295 -11.81 12.39 -0.59
C PHE A 295 -12.90 11.46 -0.03
N PRO A 296 -12.55 10.61 0.94
CA PRO A 296 -13.55 9.81 1.65
C PRO A 296 -14.59 10.70 2.31
N ARG A 297 -15.85 10.31 2.15
CA ARG A 297 -16.97 10.90 2.84
C ARG A 297 -17.02 10.37 4.28
N GLN A 298 -17.84 11.01 5.12
CA GLN A 298 -17.99 10.62 6.54
C GLN A 298 -18.47 9.16 6.73
N ASP A 299 -19.04 8.54 5.71
CA ASP A 299 -19.49 7.15 5.70
C ASP A 299 -18.38 6.15 5.30
N GLY A 300 -17.13 6.61 5.14
CA GLY A 300 -16.01 5.78 4.71
C GLY A 300 -16.06 5.35 3.24
N ILE A 301 -16.96 5.95 2.45
CA ILE A 301 -17.09 5.69 1.02
C ILE A 301 -16.28 6.74 0.24
N VAL A 302 -15.52 6.24 -0.74
CA VAL A 302 -14.78 7.07 -1.70
C VAL A 302 -15.37 6.84 -3.08
N GLU A 303 -15.83 7.89 -3.75
CA GLU A 303 -16.22 7.80 -5.17
C GLU A 303 -15.04 8.20 -6.05
N GLY A 304 -14.95 7.60 -7.23
CA GLY A 304 -13.82 7.78 -8.11
C GLY A 304 -14.10 7.41 -9.56
N THR A 305 -13.07 7.50 -10.38
CA THR A 305 -13.07 7.15 -11.79
C THR A 305 -11.85 6.28 -12.07
N LEU A 306 -12.10 5.06 -12.55
CA LEU A 306 -11.08 4.17 -13.06
C LEU A 306 -10.99 4.34 -14.58
N VAL A 307 -9.82 4.74 -15.06
CA VAL A 307 -9.53 4.92 -16.49
C VAL A 307 -8.52 3.87 -16.91
N GLU A 308 -8.89 2.99 -17.83
CA GLU A 308 -8.00 2.01 -18.44
C GLU A 308 -8.00 2.22 -19.96
N ASP A 309 -6.92 2.80 -20.49
CA ASP A 309 -6.80 3.18 -21.90
C ASP A 309 -7.95 4.10 -22.35
N ARG A 310 -8.96 3.57 -23.07
CA ARG A 310 -10.16 4.31 -23.50
C ARG A 310 -11.42 3.97 -22.71
N HIS A 311 -11.35 3.04 -21.78
CA HIS A 311 -12.48 2.63 -20.95
C HIS A 311 -12.47 3.45 -19.66
N VAL A 312 -13.63 4.00 -19.33
CA VAL A 312 -13.84 4.81 -18.14
C VAL A 312 -14.97 4.17 -17.36
N SER A 313 -14.70 3.84 -16.09
CA SER A 313 -15.67 3.28 -15.17
C SER A 313 -15.78 4.19 -13.97
N LEU A 314 -17.01 4.60 -13.62
CA LEU A 314 -17.27 5.25 -12.35
C LEU A 314 -17.24 4.19 -11.25
N VAL A 315 -16.47 4.44 -10.20
CA VAL A 315 -16.26 3.46 -9.14
C VAL A 315 -16.58 4.04 -7.77
N ARG A 316 -16.97 3.15 -6.87
CA ARG A 316 -17.13 3.39 -5.45
C ARG A 316 -16.20 2.45 -4.70
N LEU A 317 -15.36 3.00 -3.83
CA LEU A 317 -14.49 2.26 -2.93
C LEU A 317 -15.11 2.30 -1.53
N ARG A 318 -15.35 1.12 -0.94
CA ARG A 318 -15.86 1.00 0.43
C ARG A 318 -14.87 0.25 1.31
N ARG A 319 -14.54 0.85 2.46
CA ARG A 319 -13.67 0.23 3.48
C ARG A 319 -14.38 -0.99 4.10
N ASP A 320 -13.69 -2.12 4.20
CA ASP A 320 -14.25 -3.39 4.72
C ASP A 320 -13.88 -3.65 6.19
N ASP A 321 -13.18 -2.71 6.84
CA ASP A 321 -12.66 -2.82 8.21
C ASP A 321 -13.64 -2.35 9.29
N GLY A 322 -14.92 -2.17 8.96
CA GLY A 322 -15.96 -1.86 9.94
C GLY A 322 -15.91 -0.42 10.46
N PHE A 323 -15.59 0.56 9.60
CA PHE A 323 -15.73 1.98 9.90
C PHE A 323 -17.20 2.33 10.19
N ASP A 324 -17.63 2.16 11.45
CA ASP A 324 -18.92 2.62 11.94
C ASP A 324 -18.81 4.12 12.26
N ALA A 325 -19.31 4.96 11.37
CA ALA A 325 -19.36 6.41 11.54
C ALA A 325 -20.16 6.84 12.80
N ASP A 326 -20.96 5.94 13.36
CA ASP A 326 -21.80 6.13 14.56
C ASP A 326 -21.17 5.63 15.87
N ALA A 327 -19.97 5.02 15.85
CA ALA A 327 -19.26 4.61 17.06
C ALA A 327 -18.61 5.83 17.73
N GLY A 328 -19.41 6.57 18.49
CA GLY A 328 -19.02 7.80 19.16
C GLY A 328 -17.84 7.66 20.13
N ALA A 329 -16.94 8.65 20.02
CA ALA A 329 -16.26 9.43 21.07
C ALA A 329 -15.62 8.79 22.33
N ASP A 330 -15.82 7.53 22.68
CA ASP A 330 -15.34 6.96 23.94
C ASP A 330 -14.72 5.57 23.74
N ALA A 331 -13.51 5.52 23.18
CA ALA A 331 -12.54 4.48 23.48
C ALA A 331 -11.15 4.93 23.02
N GLU A 332 -10.20 4.95 23.93
CA GLU A 332 -8.77 5.07 23.67
C GLU A 332 -8.30 3.86 22.83
N ALA A 333 -8.54 3.91 21.51
CA ALA A 333 -7.93 3.01 20.53
C ALA A 333 -6.59 3.63 20.11
N GLU A 334 -5.60 3.46 20.99
CA GLU A 334 -4.20 3.83 20.76
C GLU A 334 -3.63 2.92 19.65
N GLY A 335 -3.77 3.35 18.40
CA GLY A 335 -3.40 2.58 17.20
C GLY A 335 -4.23 2.91 15.96
N ASP A 336 -5.26 3.75 16.09
CA ASP A 336 -6.08 4.19 14.97
C ASP A 336 -5.29 5.20 14.12
N MET A 337 -4.94 4.80 12.89
CA MET A 337 -4.45 5.75 11.90
C MET A 337 -5.49 6.87 11.79
N PRO A 338 -5.09 8.15 11.85
CA PRO A 338 -6.04 9.24 11.81
C PRO A 338 -6.86 9.13 10.53
N GLY A 339 -8.18 9.19 10.66
CA GLY A 339 -9.12 9.10 9.54
C GLY A 339 -8.63 9.94 8.36
N ILE A 340 -8.27 9.26 7.27
CA ILE A 340 -7.94 9.92 6.01
C ILE A 340 -9.22 10.61 5.57
N GLY A 341 -9.22 11.93 5.51
CA GLY A 341 -10.40 12.75 5.23
C GLY A 341 -10.23 14.15 5.83
N VAL A 342 -9.91 15.11 4.97
CA VAL A 342 -9.71 16.55 5.25
C VAL A 342 -8.38 16.93 5.90
N TRP A 343 -7.29 16.93 5.12
CA TRP A 343 -6.03 17.54 5.55
C TRP A 343 -5.71 18.80 4.73
N GLY A 344 -6.37 19.91 5.03
CA GLY A 344 -5.70 21.20 4.86
C GLY A 344 -4.75 21.43 6.05
N PRO A 345 -3.74 22.31 5.97
CA PRO A 345 -3.05 22.75 7.19
C PRO A 345 -4.10 23.32 8.17
N ALA A 346 -3.92 23.12 9.46
CA ALA A 346 -4.74 23.82 10.45
C ALA A 346 -4.53 25.33 10.31
N TYR A 347 -5.56 26.13 10.58
CA TYR A 347 -5.47 27.58 10.51
C TYR A 347 -5.61 28.21 11.89
N ARG A 348 -5.07 29.42 12.03
CA ARG A 348 -5.34 30.33 13.16
C ARG A 348 -5.87 31.65 12.67
N LEU A 349 -6.61 32.35 13.52
CA LEU A 349 -7.02 33.71 13.22
C LEU A 349 -5.83 34.66 13.28
N ARG A 350 -5.85 35.63 12.37
CA ARG A 350 -4.96 36.79 12.33
C ARG A 350 -5.77 38.05 12.10
N ASN A 351 -5.19 39.21 12.39
CA ASN A 351 -5.83 40.52 12.15
C ASN A 351 -7.16 40.74 12.88
N VAL A 352 -7.44 39.97 13.94
CA VAL A 352 -8.56 40.23 14.87
C VAL A 352 -7.99 41.03 16.04
N PRO A 353 -8.46 42.26 16.31
CA PRO A 353 -7.94 43.05 17.42
C PRO A 353 -8.15 42.35 18.76
N GLU A 354 -7.26 42.60 19.72
CA GLU A 354 -7.33 42.01 21.06
C GLU A 354 -8.69 42.25 21.72
N GLY A 355 -9.24 41.22 22.38
CA GLY A 355 -10.57 41.26 23.00
C GLY A 355 -11.75 41.30 22.02
N ARG A 356 -11.51 41.23 20.71
CA ARG A 356 -12.56 41.15 19.68
C ARG A 356 -12.75 39.72 19.19
N ARG A 357 -13.87 39.51 18.51
CA ARG A 357 -14.25 38.22 17.93
C ARG A 357 -14.55 38.38 16.45
N LEU A 358 -14.27 37.35 15.65
CA LEU A 358 -14.61 37.28 14.24
C LEU A 358 -15.93 36.53 14.08
N SER A 359 -16.94 37.15 13.46
CA SER A 359 -18.22 36.49 13.19
C SER A 359 -18.09 35.44 12.09
N LEU A 360 -18.59 34.22 12.34
CA LEU A 360 -18.87 33.22 11.31
C LEU A 360 -20.23 33.54 10.68
N ARG A 361 -20.33 33.41 9.36
CA ARG A 361 -21.55 33.73 8.62
C ARG A 361 -22.14 32.52 7.91
N ASP A 362 -23.44 32.53 7.71
CA ASP A 362 -24.16 31.47 6.97
C ASP A 362 -23.76 31.37 5.48
N ARG A 363 -23.28 32.47 4.89
CA ARG A 363 -22.88 32.57 3.48
C ARG A 363 -21.62 33.43 3.29
N PRO A 364 -20.88 33.29 2.17
CA PRO A 364 -19.62 34.00 1.91
C PRO A 364 -19.84 35.48 1.54
N SER A 365 -20.41 36.27 2.46
CA SER A 365 -20.71 37.69 2.25
C SER A 365 -20.70 38.45 3.57
N ARG A 366 -20.32 39.74 3.53
CA ARG A 366 -20.38 40.64 4.70
C ARG A 366 -21.81 40.86 5.19
N ASP A 367 -22.80 40.64 4.33
CA ASP A 367 -24.23 40.77 4.68
C ASP A 367 -24.83 39.42 5.13
N GLY A 368 -24.05 38.34 5.16
CA GLY A 368 -24.47 37.03 5.68
C GLY A 368 -24.88 37.11 7.14
N GLN A 369 -25.87 36.33 7.57
CA GLN A 369 -26.29 36.30 8.97
C GLN A 369 -25.17 35.67 9.81
N ALA A 370 -24.88 36.26 10.96
CA ALA A 370 -23.91 35.68 11.88
C ALA A 370 -24.49 34.41 12.52
N VAL A 371 -23.81 33.28 12.35
CA VAL A 371 -24.16 31.97 12.92
C VAL A 371 -23.30 31.59 14.12
N GLY A 372 -22.19 32.31 14.33
CA GLY A 372 -21.28 32.10 15.44
C GLY A 372 -20.20 33.18 15.50
N ALA A 373 -19.25 33.04 16.42
CA ALA A 373 -18.09 33.92 16.50
C ALA A 373 -16.87 33.24 17.13
N MET A 374 -15.71 33.42 16.52
CA MET A 374 -14.40 32.95 17.00
C MET A 374 -13.68 34.02 17.83
N GLY A 375 -13.00 33.60 18.90
CA GLY A 375 -12.05 34.46 19.62
C GLY A 375 -10.86 34.85 18.73
N GLY A 376 -10.23 35.99 18.96
CA GLY A 376 -9.07 36.43 18.18
C GLY A 376 -7.85 35.51 18.30
N ASP A 377 -7.84 34.62 19.29
CA ASP A 377 -6.86 33.58 19.59
C ASP A 377 -7.25 32.19 19.04
N ALA A 378 -8.36 32.09 18.30
CA ALA A 378 -8.80 30.81 17.73
C ALA A 378 -7.72 30.19 16.82
N SER A 379 -7.38 28.94 17.10
CA SER A 379 -6.47 28.09 16.33
C SER A 379 -7.14 26.75 16.01
N GLU A 380 -6.43 25.88 15.28
CA GLU A 380 -6.95 24.57 14.83
C GLU A 380 -8.27 24.72 14.04
N ILE A 381 -8.37 25.80 13.26
CA ILE A 381 -9.51 26.07 12.39
C ILE A 381 -9.36 25.21 11.14
N LEU A 382 -10.38 24.43 10.82
CA LEU A 382 -10.43 23.62 9.61
C LEU A 382 -11.07 24.42 8.49
N VAL A 383 -10.37 24.58 7.37
CA VAL A 383 -10.95 25.18 6.15
C VAL A 383 -11.51 24.06 5.29
N LEU A 384 -12.82 24.12 5.01
CA LEU A 384 -13.55 23.13 4.23
C LEU A 384 -13.58 23.46 2.73
N GLY A 385 -13.45 24.74 2.37
CA GLY A 385 -13.43 25.22 0.99
C GLY A 385 -13.45 26.75 0.93
N CYS A 386 -13.14 27.34 -0.22
CA CYS A 386 -13.16 28.79 -0.41
C CYS A 386 -13.92 29.22 -1.69
N THR A 387 -14.44 30.45 -1.68
CA THR A 387 -15.16 31.09 -2.79
C THR A 387 -14.61 32.51 -3.04
N PRO A 388 -14.08 32.81 -4.24
CA PRO A 388 -13.85 31.86 -5.33
C PRO A 388 -12.91 30.73 -4.92
N GLU A 389 -12.97 29.62 -5.66
CA GLU A 389 -12.08 28.47 -5.44
C GLU A 389 -10.63 28.92 -5.64
N ILE A 390 -9.76 28.50 -4.73
CA ILE A 390 -8.32 28.77 -4.80
C ILE A 390 -7.66 27.55 -5.47
N ASP A 391 -6.91 27.78 -6.54
CA ASP A 391 -6.16 26.71 -7.22
C ASP A 391 -5.16 26.06 -6.26
N THR A 392 -5.35 24.77 -5.99
CA THR A 392 -4.58 24.04 -4.99
C THR A 392 -3.10 23.99 -5.31
N MET A 393 -2.73 23.81 -6.59
CA MET A 393 -1.33 23.71 -6.97
C MET A 393 -0.60 25.05 -6.80
N THR A 394 -1.28 26.16 -7.09
CA THR A 394 -0.79 27.52 -6.83
C THR A 394 -0.68 27.76 -5.32
N PHE A 395 -1.66 27.33 -4.54
CA PHE A 395 -1.63 27.44 -3.09
C PHE A 395 -0.46 26.67 -2.48
N GLU A 396 -0.24 25.41 -2.85
CA GLU A 396 0.83 24.58 -2.27
C GLU A 396 2.24 25.04 -2.64
N LYS A 397 2.42 25.57 -3.86
CA LYS A 397 3.71 26.14 -4.29
C LYS A 397 4.00 27.50 -3.67
N ALA A 398 2.99 28.18 -3.15
CA ALA A 398 3.16 29.48 -2.54
C ALA A 398 3.84 29.36 -1.16
N ASP A 399 4.74 30.30 -0.89
CA ASP A 399 5.25 30.48 0.47
C ASP A 399 4.14 30.99 1.40
N ARG A 400 4.45 31.16 2.69
CA ARG A 400 3.46 31.63 3.67
C ARG A 400 2.82 32.97 3.31
N ALA A 401 3.58 33.88 2.68
CA ALA A 401 3.04 35.17 2.27
C ALA A 401 2.09 35.00 1.07
N GLY A 402 2.49 34.23 0.06
CA GLY A 402 1.64 33.92 -1.09
C GLY A 402 0.37 33.16 -0.71
N LYS A 403 0.44 32.20 0.22
CA LYS A 403 -0.75 31.51 0.77
C LYS A 403 -1.73 32.50 1.39
N ARG A 404 -1.24 33.49 2.15
CA ARG A 404 -2.08 34.56 2.74
C ARG A 404 -2.70 35.46 1.68
N ASP A 405 -1.95 35.80 0.63
CA ASP A 405 -2.45 36.66 -0.44
C ASP A 405 -3.57 35.96 -1.22
N LEU A 406 -3.43 34.67 -1.51
CA LEU A 406 -4.48 33.86 -2.13
C LEU A 406 -5.73 33.81 -1.25
N LEU A 407 -5.58 33.51 0.06
CA LEU A 407 -6.71 33.50 1.01
C LEU A 407 -7.40 34.86 1.14
N ALA A 408 -6.65 35.96 1.08
CA ALA A 408 -7.21 37.31 1.22
C ALA A 408 -8.23 37.65 0.11
N THR A 409 -8.19 36.95 -1.02
CA THR A 409 -9.12 37.15 -2.14
C THR A 409 -10.43 36.37 -2.01
N ALA A 410 -10.54 35.45 -1.04
CA ALA A 410 -11.65 34.52 -0.94
C ALA A 410 -12.40 34.60 0.41
N TRP A 411 -13.61 34.07 0.42
CA TRP A 411 -14.33 33.66 1.62
C TRP A 411 -14.18 32.17 1.80
N CYS A 412 -13.81 31.73 3.00
CA CYS A 412 -13.61 30.32 3.27
C CYS A 412 -14.67 29.81 4.23
N GLU A 413 -15.28 28.68 3.87
CA GLU A 413 -16.08 27.88 4.77
C GLU A 413 -15.13 27.19 5.76
N VAL A 414 -15.44 27.32 7.05
CA VAL A 414 -14.61 26.84 8.14
C VAL A 414 -15.43 26.08 9.17
N GLU A 415 -14.77 25.16 9.85
CA GLU A 415 -15.26 24.50 11.05
C GLU A 415 -14.32 24.77 12.23
N TRP A 416 -14.90 25.17 13.37
CA TRP A 416 -14.16 25.43 14.60
C TRP A 416 -15.04 25.15 15.82
N SER A 417 -14.58 24.26 16.70
CA SER A 417 -15.30 23.86 17.92
C SER A 417 -16.77 23.46 17.67
N GLY A 418 -17.02 22.70 16.60
CA GLY A 418 -18.36 22.25 16.20
C GLY A 418 -19.26 23.32 15.55
N MET A 419 -18.77 24.56 15.40
CA MET A 419 -19.46 25.60 14.64
C MET A 419 -18.96 25.62 13.20
N ARG A 420 -19.90 25.71 12.25
CA ARG A 420 -19.62 25.80 10.82
C ARG A 420 -20.15 27.11 10.24
N GLY A 421 -19.37 27.73 9.37
CA GLY A 421 -19.78 28.97 8.68
C GLY A 421 -18.66 29.53 7.82
N HIS A 422 -18.86 30.74 7.30
CA HIS A 422 -17.95 31.40 6.37
C HIS A 422 -17.24 32.56 7.04
N VAL A 423 -15.95 32.71 6.75
CA VAL A 423 -15.13 33.86 7.15
C VAL A 423 -14.34 34.41 5.97
N PRO A 424 -14.00 35.71 5.94
CA PRO A 424 -13.07 36.24 4.94
C PRO A 424 -11.68 35.64 5.15
N GLY A 425 -11.07 35.08 4.10
CA GLY A 425 -9.77 34.43 4.20
C GLY A 425 -8.62 35.35 4.60
N THR A 426 -8.79 36.67 4.52
CA THR A 426 -7.81 37.65 5.05
C THR A 426 -7.53 37.51 6.56
N TYR A 427 -8.44 36.86 7.30
CA TYR A 427 -8.31 36.59 8.74
C TYR A 427 -7.71 35.20 9.03
N LEU A 428 -7.42 34.39 8.02
CA LEU A 428 -6.85 33.06 8.18
C LEU A 428 -5.34 33.10 7.97
N ASP A 429 -4.61 32.34 8.80
CA ASP A 429 -3.18 32.10 8.65
C ASP A 429 -2.91 30.58 8.76
N PRO A 430 -2.32 29.94 7.75
CA PRO A 430 -1.98 28.52 7.85
C PRO A 430 -0.92 28.29 8.93
N ILE A 431 -1.12 27.26 9.74
CA ILE A 431 -0.16 26.73 10.73
C ILE A 431 0.70 25.71 9.97
N LEU A 432 1.96 26.08 9.71
CA LEU A 432 2.91 25.21 9.00
C LEU A 432 3.74 24.40 10.01
N GLU A 433 4.34 23.27 9.61
CA GLU A 433 5.05 22.35 10.51
C GLU A 433 6.15 23.01 11.37
N GLY A 434 6.76 24.09 10.88
CA GLY A 434 7.76 24.86 11.63
C GLY A 434 7.21 25.82 12.71
N ASP A 435 5.89 26.01 12.78
CA ASP A 435 5.25 26.97 13.71
C ASP A 435 4.81 26.34 15.05
N ARG A 436 4.94 25.03 15.24
CA ARG A 436 4.43 24.28 16.41
C ARG A 436 5.38 24.24 17.61
N SER A 437 6.31 25.20 17.70
CA SER A 437 7.30 25.30 18.79
C SER A 437 6.74 25.92 20.07
#